data_AF-A0A180FID9-F1
#
_entry.id   AF-A0A180FID9-F1
#
_cell.length_a   1.000
_cell.length_b   1.000
_cell.length_c   1.000
_cell.angle_alpha   90.00
_cell.angle_beta   90.00
_cell.angle_gamma   90.00
#
_symmetry.space_group_name_H-M   'P 1'
#
loop_
_entity.id
_entity.type
_entity.pdbx_description
1 polymer ?
#
loop_
_entity_poly.entity_id
_entity_poly.type
_entity_poly.pdbx_seq_one_letter_code
_entity_poly.pdbx_strand_id
1 'polypeptide(L)'
;MIRPEDLQRKYAQEIHANEIVLLAYYIASVNIENVFHDLSEGGKGACQSFNGICLTDTFQLGEGNKDIFSEMFLQNSQRVQEQQKAPLMVIMGNPPYSIGQKSANDNAQNQEYPKLNKRIEDTYAKASNAGLNKSLYDAYIKAFRWSSDRLGDNDGVIAFVSNGAWIDGNSTDGFRHCLEKEFSAVYVFNLRGNQRTNG
;
A
#
# COMPACT_ATOMS: atom_id res chain seq x y z
N MET A 1 20.79 19.65 4.16
CA MET A 1 20.71 18.70 5.30
C MET A 1 19.39 18.95 6.00
N ILE A 2 18.67 17.91 6.43
CA ILE A 2 17.37 18.05 7.12
C ILE A 2 17.64 18.63 8.52
N ARG A 3 16.80 19.57 8.97
CA ARG A 3 16.95 20.15 10.31
C ARG A 3 16.47 19.15 11.38
N PRO A 4 17.12 19.05 12.55
CA PRO A 4 16.74 18.07 13.59
C PRO A 4 15.26 18.14 13.98
N GLU A 5 14.68 19.34 14.06
CA GLU A 5 13.26 19.55 14.38
C GLU A 5 12.32 19.01 13.30
N ASP A 6 12.71 19.08 12.02
CA ASP A 6 11.93 18.52 10.92
C ASP A 6 12.00 16.99 10.92
N LEU A 7 13.17 16.42 11.23
CA LEU A 7 13.34 14.97 11.35
C LEU A 7 12.47 14.42 12.49
N GLN A 8 12.51 15.04 13.67
CA GLN A 8 11.69 14.67 14.82
C GLN A 8 10.19 14.76 14.50
N ARG A 9 9.75 15.86 13.88
CA ARG A 9 8.35 16.04 13.46
C ARG A 9 7.91 14.96 12.48
N LYS A 10 8.72 14.69 11.44
CA LYS A 10 8.44 13.65 10.45
C LYS A 10 8.27 12.28 11.11
N TYR A 11 9.26 11.89 11.92
CA TYR A 11 9.27 10.62 12.64
C TYR A 11 8.06 10.44 13.57
N ALA A 12 7.73 11.48 14.34
CA ALA A 12 6.70 11.37 15.37
C ALA A 12 5.27 11.50 14.83
N GLN A 13 5.04 12.17 13.70
CA GLN A 13 3.70 12.62 13.31
C GLN A 13 3.31 12.37 11.84
N GLU A 14 4.28 12.28 10.91
CA GLU A 14 3.97 12.36 9.47
C GLU A 14 4.46 11.16 8.66
N ILE A 15 5.18 10.23 9.28
CA ILE A 15 5.56 8.95 8.68
C ILE A 15 4.65 7.88 9.26
N HIS A 16 4.00 7.13 8.36
CA HIS A 16 3.12 6.02 8.72
C HIS A 16 3.53 4.76 7.96
N ALA A 17 3.37 3.61 8.59
CA ALA A 17 3.65 2.31 7.97
C ALA A 17 2.59 1.28 8.40
N ASN A 18 2.21 0.39 7.49
CA ASN A 18 1.30 -0.71 7.77
C ASN A 18 1.97 -2.03 7.39
N GLU A 19 1.81 -3.04 8.23
CA GLU A 19 2.26 -4.39 7.93
C GLU A 19 1.25 -5.39 8.50
N ILE A 20 1.00 -6.48 7.78
CA ILE A 20 0.05 -7.53 8.19
C ILE A 20 0.78 -8.70 8.86
N VAL A 21 2.06 -8.93 8.52
CA VAL A 21 2.87 -10.03 9.07
C VAL A 21 3.57 -9.59 10.35
N LEU A 22 3.24 -10.21 11.49
CA LEU A 22 3.74 -9.83 12.82
C LEU A 22 5.28 -9.77 12.91
N LEU A 23 5.99 -10.74 12.33
CA LEU A 23 7.46 -10.74 12.34
C LEU A 23 8.02 -9.56 11.53
N ALA A 24 7.45 -9.28 10.35
CA ALA A 24 7.87 -8.16 9.51
C ALA A 24 7.57 -6.82 10.21
N TYR A 25 6.44 -6.71 10.91
CA TYR A 25 6.09 -5.55 11.72
C TYR A 25 7.14 -5.25 12.79
N TYR A 26 7.63 -6.27 13.52
CA TYR A 26 8.69 -6.07 14.51
C TYR A 26 10.02 -5.66 13.88
N ILE A 27 10.42 -6.33 12.78
CA ILE A 27 11.65 -5.99 12.05
C ILE A 27 11.57 -4.53 11.54
N ALA A 28 10.46 -4.14 10.95
CA ALA A 28 10.25 -2.79 10.45
C ALA A 28 10.29 -1.75 11.57
N SER A 29 9.59 -1.99 12.69
CA SER A 29 9.62 -1.12 13.87
C SER A 29 11.05 -0.87 14.35
N VAL A 30 11.80 -1.95 14.61
CA VAL A 30 13.18 -1.86 15.14
C VAL A 30 14.11 -1.19 14.14
N ASN A 31 13.99 -1.49 12.84
CA ASN A 31 14.83 -0.85 11.82
C ASN A 31 14.58 0.66 11.73
N ILE A 32 13.31 1.09 11.77
CA ILE A 32 12.95 2.51 11.73
C ILE A 32 13.46 3.23 12.98
N GLU A 33 13.27 2.64 14.16
CA GLU A 33 13.73 3.18 15.44
C GLU A 33 15.26 3.33 15.50
N ASN A 34 16.00 2.31 15.03
CA ASN A 34 17.46 2.34 14.99
C ASN A 34 18.00 3.41 14.05
N VAL A 35 17.47 3.49 12.82
CA VAL A 35 17.90 4.52 11.85
C VAL A 35 17.60 5.92 12.38
N PHE A 36 16.43 6.12 13.00
CA PHE A 36 16.12 7.41 13.61
C PHE A 36 17.07 7.74 14.76
N HIS A 37 17.39 6.78 15.62
CA HIS A 37 18.33 6.96 16.72
C HIS A 37 19.73 7.35 16.22
N ASP A 38 20.24 6.72 15.16
CA ASP A 38 21.55 7.08 14.56
C ASP A 38 21.56 8.50 13.99
N LEU A 39 20.44 8.92 13.38
CA LEU A 39 20.28 10.25 12.80
C LEU A 39 20.02 11.34 13.87
N SER A 40 19.44 10.98 15.00
CA SER A 40 19.07 11.89 16.09
C SER A 40 20.21 12.02 17.10
N GLU A 41 20.67 13.26 17.33
CA GLU A 41 21.76 13.59 18.28
C GLU A 41 23.05 12.76 18.12
N GLY A 42 23.26 12.15 16.95
CA GLY A 42 24.38 11.25 16.66
C GLY A 42 24.41 10.00 17.53
N GLY A 43 23.24 9.41 17.86
CA GLY A 43 23.14 8.17 18.64
C GLY A 43 23.38 8.33 20.13
N LYS A 44 23.30 9.56 20.68
CA LYS A 44 23.62 9.86 22.09
C LYS A 44 22.40 9.97 23.00
N GLY A 45 21.19 9.91 22.45
CA GLY A 45 19.91 9.98 23.17
C GLY A 45 19.32 8.61 23.53
N ALA A 46 18.16 8.59 24.18
CA ALA A 46 17.40 7.35 24.35
C ALA A 46 16.75 6.90 23.03
N CYS A 47 16.63 5.59 22.81
CA CYS A 47 15.86 5.06 21.70
C CYS A 47 14.38 5.44 21.87
N GLN A 48 13.79 6.07 20.85
CA GLN A 48 12.39 6.49 20.85
C GLN A 48 11.57 5.52 20.03
N SER A 49 10.46 5.02 20.57
CA SER A 49 9.59 4.11 19.83
C SER A 49 8.93 4.78 18.61
N PHE A 50 8.76 4.03 17.52
CA PHE A 50 8.10 4.51 16.32
C PHE A 50 6.59 4.27 16.42
N ASN A 51 5.83 5.31 16.74
CA ASN A 51 4.37 5.21 16.89
C ASN A 51 3.61 5.24 15.55
N GLY A 52 4.29 5.47 14.42
CA GLY A 52 3.67 5.56 13.10
C GLY A 52 3.38 4.21 12.43
N ILE A 53 3.86 3.10 12.98
CA ILE A 53 3.64 1.75 12.42
C ILE A 53 2.41 1.06 13.04
N CYS A 54 1.59 0.45 12.18
CA CYS A 54 0.40 -0.30 12.54
C CYS A 54 0.48 -1.77 12.06
N LEU A 55 0.08 -2.70 12.92
CA LEU A 55 -0.15 -4.09 12.55
C LEU A 55 -1.59 -4.23 12.04
N THR A 56 -1.76 -4.29 10.72
CA THR A 56 -3.09 -4.24 10.09
C THR A 56 -3.09 -4.70 8.63
N ASP A 57 -4.25 -5.15 8.16
CA ASP A 57 -4.53 -5.31 6.73
C ASP A 57 -5.06 -3.99 6.17
N THR A 58 -4.25 -3.34 5.33
CA THR A 58 -4.56 -2.03 4.74
C THR A 58 -5.82 -2.06 3.86
N PHE A 59 -6.08 -3.16 3.16
CA PHE A 59 -7.30 -3.29 2.35
C PHE A 59 -8.52 -3.48 3.25
N GLN A 60 -8.39 -4.28 4.30
CA GLN A 60 -9.47 -4.47 5.28
C GLN A 60 -9.85 -3.17 5.99
N LEU A 61 -8.88 -2.28 6.25
CA LEU A 61 -9.17 -0.94 6.79
C LEU A 61 -10.10 -0.13 5.89
N GLY A 62 -9.95 -0.24 4.56
CA GLY A 62 -10.80 0.43 3.58
C GLY A 62 -12.23 -0.11 3.53
N GLU A 63 -12.45 -1.34 4.01
CA GLU A 63 -13.78 -1.96 4.07
C GLU A 63 -14.68 -1.34 5.15
N GLY A 64 -14.13 -0.61 6.12
CA GLY A 64 -14.89 0.09 7.16
C GLY A 64 -15.50 -0.81 8.24
N ASN A 65 -15.00 -2.04 8.39
CA ASN A 65 -15.40 -2.93 9.48
C ASN A 65 -14.86 -2.43 10.83
N LYS A 66 -15.74 -2.39 11.84
CA LYS A 66 -15.39 -1.97 13.20
C LYS A 66 -14.62 -3.04 13.98
N ASP A 67 -14.68 -4.29 13.54
CA ASP A 67 -14.02 -5.43 14.21
C ASP A 67 -12.49 -5.44 14.08
N ILE A 68 -11.93 -4.50 13.32
CA ILE A 68 -10.47 -4.29 13.24
C ILE A 68 -9.94 -3.71 14.58
N PHE A 69 -10.82 -3.09 15.37
CA PHE A 69 -10.48 -2.55 16.68
C PHE A 69 -10.71 -3.61 17.76
N SER A 70 -9.66 -4.36 18.04
CA SER A 70 -9.67 -5.33 19.14
C SER A 70 -9.36 -4.64 20.47
N GLU A 71 -10.16 -4.91 21.51
CA GLU A 71 -9.85 -4.50 22.89
C GLU A 71 -8.48 -5.04 23.36
N MET A 72 -8.04 -6.19 22.80
CA MET A 72 -6.73 -6.79 23.07
C MET A 72 -5.57 -5.96 22.48
N PHE A 73 -5.82 -5.13 21.47
CA PHE A 73 -4.82 -4.31 20.78
C PHE A 73 -5.22 -2.83 20.75
N LEU A 74 -5.59 -2.29 21.93
CA LEU A 74 -6.08 -0.92 22.06
C LEU A 74 -5.10 0.14 21.50
N GLN A 75 -3.80 -0.01 21.77
CA GLN A 75 -2.79 0.95 21.29
C GLN A 75 -2.63 0.90 19.77
N ASN A 76 -2.61 -0.28 19.16
CA ASN A 76 -2.58 -0.42 17.70
C ASN A 76 -3.83 0.17 17.06
N SER A 77 -5.00 -0.09 17.66
CA SER A 77 -6.28 0.46 17.23
C SER A 77 -6.29 1.99 17.22
N GLN A 78 -5.71 2.63 18.24
CA GLN A 78 -5.57 4.09 18.29
C GLN A 78 -4.68 4.62 17.17
N ARG A 79 -3.50 4.02 16.95
CA ARG A 79 -2.59 4.40 15.87
C ARG A 79 -3.24 4.29 14.49
N VAL A 80 -3.99 3.22 14.25
CA VAL A 80 -4.76 3.02 13.01
C VAL A 80 -5.79 4.13 12.82
N GLN A 81 -6.53 4.51 13.87
CA GLN A 81 -7.53 5.59 13.78
C GLN A 81 -6.89 6.95 13.52
N GLU A 82 -5.73 7.22 14.11
CA GLU A 82 -4.95 8.44 13.84
C GLU A 82 -4.46 8.48 12.39
N GLN A 83 -3.90 7.39 11.88
CA GLN A 83 -3.45 7.25 10.49
C GLN A 83 -4.61 7.41 9.48
N GLN A 84 -5.79 6.87 9.78
CA GLN A 84 -6.97 7.01 8.90
C GLN A 84 -7.40 8.47 8.73
N LYS A 85 -7.20 9.30 9.76
CA LYS A 85 -7.53 10.73 9.75
C LYS A 85 -6.41 11.60 9.18
N ALA A 86 -5.20 11.06 9.06
CA ALA A 86 -4.04 11.81 8.58
C ALA A 86 -4.21 12.25 7.12
N PRO A 87 -3.86 13.49 6.76
CA PRO A 87 -3.83 13.93 5.37
C PRO A 87 -2.61 13.34 4.66
N LEU A 88 -2.77 12.17 4.04
CA LEU A 88 -1.70 11.51 3.29
C LEU A 88 -1.53 12.18 1.92
N MET A 89 -0.31 12.60 1.62
CA MET A 89 0.08 13.14 0.30
C MET A 89 1.02 12.20 -0.46
N VAL A 90 1.65 11.26 0.22
CA VAL A 90 2.61 10.33 -0.41
C VAL A 90 2.30 8.92 0.06
N ILE A 91 2.12 8.02 -0.91
CA ILE A 91 1.98 6.59 -0.67
C ILE A 91 3.06 5.89 -1.47
N MET A 92 3.92 5.12 -0.79
CA MET A 92 5.03 4.42 -1.42
C MET A 92 5.19 3.02 -0.88
N GLY A 93 5.78 2.13 -1.69
CA GLY A 93 6.10 0.78 -1.23
C GLY A 93 6.29 -0.24 -2.34
N ASN A 94 6.31 -1.49 -1.92
CA ASN A 94 6.32 -2.66 -2.80
C ASN A 94 5.11 -3.53 -2.45
N PRO A 95 3.93 -3.26 -3.03
CA PRO A 95 2.71 -4.00 -2.70
C PRO A 95 2.84 -5.49 -3.04
N PRO A 96 2.07 -6.38 -2.39
CA PRO A 96 2.12 -7.81 -2.69
C PRO A 96 1.64 -8.11 -4.11
N TYR A 97 2.20 -9.17 -4.72
CA TYR A 97 1.84 -9.63 -6.06
C TYR A 97 1.12 -10.97 -5.96
N SER A 98 -0.21 -10.98 -6.10
CA SER A 98 -1.02 -12.20 -6.01
C SER A 98 -2.36 -12.02 -6.72
N ILE A 99 -2.52 -12.71 -7.85
CA ILE A 99 -3.77 -12.81 -8.61
C ILE A 99 -4.68 -13.94 -8.08
N GLY A 100 -4.25 -14.69 -7.06
CA GLY A 100 -4.95 -15.82 -6.45
C GLY A 100 -4.01 -16.99 -6.15
N GLN A 101 -4.59 -18.08 -5.65
CA GLN A 101 -3.87 -19.32 -5.35
C GLN A 101 -3.30 -20.00 -6.61
N LYS A 102 -2.15 -20.68 -6.47
CA LYS A 102 -1.49 -21.40 -7.58
C LYS A 102 -2.26 -22.67 -7.94
N SER A 103 -2.90 -23.30 -6.96
CA SER A 103 -3.76 -24.47 -7.10
C SER A 103 -5.04 -24.30 -6.28
N ALA A 104 -6.12 -24.95 -6.72
CA ALA A 104 -7.37 -25.01 -5.96
C ALA A 104 -7.19 -25.67 -4.57
N ASN A 105 -6.14 -26.48 -4.41
CA ASN A 105 -5.85 -27.23 -3.18
C ASN A 105 -5.02 -26.45 -2.15
N ASP A 106 -4.56 -25.23 -2.46
CA ASP A 106 -3.62 -24.50 -1.60
C ASP A 106 -4.28 -23.90 -0.35
N ASN A 107 -5.62 -23.94 -0.24
CA ASN A 107 -6.42 -23.29 0.81
C ASN A 107 -5.93 -21.87 1.15
N ALA A 108 -5.48 -21.15 0.11
CA ALA A 108 -4.83 -19.85 0.18
C ALA A 108 -5.57 -18.86 -0.72
N GLN A 109 -6.91 -18.96 -0.73
CA GLN A 109 -7.74 -18.03 -1.47
C GLN A 109 -7.49 -16.61 -0.95
N ASN A 110 -7.40 -15.66 -1.89
CA ASN A 110 -7.24 -14.26 -1.53
C ASN A 110 -8.43 -13.82 -0.67
N GLN A 111 -8.14 -13.11 0.40
CA GLN A 111 -9.16 -12.44 1.19
C GLN A 111 -10.00 -11.52 0.29
N GLU A 112 -11.32 -11.52 0.51
CA GLU A 112 -12.23 -10.65 -0.22
C GLU A 112 -12.31 -9.27 0.43
N TYR A 113 -12.30 -8.25 -0.43
CA TYR A 113 -12.44 -6.84 -0.05
C TYR A 113 -13.58 -6.25 -0.89
N PRO A 114 -14.86 -6.41 -0.47
CA PRO A 114 -16.01 -6.10 -1.31
C PRO A 114 -16.05 -4.65 -1.81
N LYS A 115 -15.77 -3.65 -0.97
CA LYS A 115 -15.74 -2.24 -1.38
C LYS A 115 -14.61 -1.98 -2.34
N LEU A 116 -13.41 -2.46 -2.05
CA LEU A 116 -12.26 -2.27 -2.94
C LEU A 116 -12.46 -2.98 -4.29
N ASN A 117 -12.98 -4.20 -4.27
CA ASN A 117 -13.34 -4.94 -5.48
C ASN A 117 -14.42 -4.19 -6.28
N LYS A 118 -15.42 -3.61 -5.61
CA LYS A 118 -16.45 -2.80 -6.28
C LYS A 118 -15.87 -1.53 -6.91
N ARG A 119 -14.92 -0.87 -6.25
CA ARG A 119 -14.19 0.27 -6.83
C ARG A 119 -13.42 -0.12 -8.09
N ILE A 120 -12.79 -1.29 -8.12
CA ILE A 120 -12.12 -1.82 -9.33
C ILE A 120 -13.14 -2.10 -10.43
N GLU A 121 -14.27 -2.71 -10.09
CA GLU A 121 -15.36 -2.99 -11.03
C GLU A 121 -15.87 -1.69 -11.69
N ASP A 122 -16.17 -0.68 -10.87
CA ASP A 122 -16.77 0.58 -11.31
C ASP A 122 -15.79 1.51 -12.04
N THR A 123 -14.49 1.26 -11.93
CA THR A 123 -13.42 2.04 -12.58
C THR A 123 -12.73 1.23 -13.68
N TYR A 124 -11.75 0.41 -13.31
CA TYR A 124 -10.85 -0.28 -14.23
C TYR A 124 -11.59 -1.30 -15.11
N ALA A 125 -12.47 -2.11 -14.51
CA ALA A 125 -13.15 -3.16 -15.27
C ALA A 125 -14.18 -2.59 -16.24
N LYS A 126 -14.93 -1.56 -15.82
CA LYS A 126 -15.90 -0.85 -16.65
C LYS A 126 -15.26 -0.12 -17.84
N ALA A 127 -14.01 0.31 -17.71
CA ALA A 127 -13.25 0.96 -18.77
C ALA A 127 -12.51 -0.02 -19.71
N SER A 128 -12.49 -1.31 -19.39
CA SER A 128 -11.81 -2.35 -20.18
C SER A 128 -12.70 -2.88 -21.30
N ASN A 129 -12.10 -3.18 -22.45
CA ASN A 129 -12.76 -3.87 -23.56
C ASN A 129 -12.53 -5.39 -23.53
N ALA A 130 -11.75 -5.90 -22.57
CA ALA A 130 -11.45 -7.33 -22.48
C ALA A 130 -12.63 -8.14 -21.95
N GLY A 131 -12.88 -9.31 -22.54
CA GLY A 131 -13.92 -10.24 -22.06
C GLY A 131 -13.60 -10.91 -20.72
N LEU A 132 -12.34 -10.84 -20.25
CA LEU A 132 -11.91 -11.40 -18.96
C LEU A 132 -10.98 -10.42 -18.22
N ASN A 133 -11.45 -9.92 -17.07
CA ASN A 133 -10.78 -8.87 -16.29
C ASN A 133 -10.16 -9.37 -14.98
N LYS A 134 -9.82 -10.66 -14.88
CA LYS A 134 -9.28 -11.27 -13.65
C LYS A 134 -7.99 -10.60 -13.15
N SER A 135 -7.13 -10.16 -14.08
CA SER A 135 -5.86 -9.47 -13.77
C SER A 135 -6.06 -8.19 -12.97
N LEU A 136 -7.18 -7.48 -13.17
CA LEU A 136 -7.50 -6.24 -12.45
C LEU A 136 -7.66 -6.43 -10.94
N TYR A 137 -7.87 -7.67 -10.48
CA TYR A 137 -8.03 -8.01 -9.07
C TYR A 137 -6.75 -8.58 -8.43
N ASP A 138 -5.61 -8.52 -9.12
CA ASP A 138 -4.30 -8.77 -8.51
C ASP A 138 -4.04 -7.77 -7.37
N ALA A 139 -3.41 -8.23 -6.28
CA ALA A 139 -3.16 -7.44 -5.09
C ALA A 139 -2.37 -6.15 -5.36
N TYR A 140 -1.49 -6.10 -6.35
CA TYR A 140 -0.80 -4.85 -6.69
C TYR A 140 -1.70 -3.83 -7.41
N ILE A 141 -2.67 -4.27 -8.20
CA ILE A 141 -3.68 -3.38 -8.81
C ILE A 141 -4.66 -2.89 -7.74
N LYS A 142 -5.03 -3.76 -6.79
CA LYS A 142 -5.76 -3.36 -5.58
C LYS A 142 -5.01 -2.28 -4.79
N ALA A 143 -3.69 -2.39 -4.66
CA ALA A 143 -2.87 -1.37 -4.02
C ALA A 143 -2.93 -0.03 -4.75
N PHE A 144 -2.87 -0.01 -6.09
CA PHE A 144 -3.10 1.20 -6.86
C PHE A 144 -4.50 1.78 -6.60
N ARG A 145 -5.57 0.99 -6.74
CA ARG A 145 -6.94 1.48 -6.54
C ARG A 145 -7.15 2.04 -5.12
N TRP A 146 -6.70 1.31 -4.11
CA TRP A 146 -6.78 1.74 -2.71
C TRP A 146 -6.02 3.04 -2.50
N SER A 147 -4.81 3.16 -3.06
CA SER A 147 -3.97 4.35 -2.89
C SER A 147 -4.58 5.58 -3.58
N SER A 148 -5.09 5.41 -4.80
CA SER A 148 -5.81 6.48 -5.52
C SER A 148 -7.04 6.93 -4.74
N ASP A 149 -7.84 5.98 -4.23
CA ASP A 149 -9.02 6.32 -3.42
C ASP A 149 -8.64 6.94 -2.06
N ARG A 150 -7.49 6.56 -1.48
CA ARG A 150 -6.98 7.10 -0.20
C ARG A 150 -6.46 8.53 -0.33
N LEU A 151 -5.87 8.88 -1.48
CA LEU A 151 -5.50 10.26 -1.82
C LEU A 151 -6.76 11.09 -2.10
N GLY A 152 -7.74 10.52 -2.79
CA GLY A 152 -8.98 11.21 -3.18
C GLY A 152 -8.68 12.37 -4.12
N ASP A 153 -9.33 13.51 -3.89
CA ASP A 153 -9.12 14.73 -4.70
C ASP A 153 -7.91 15.57 -4.23
N ASN A 154 -7.10 15.06 -3.29
CA ASN A 154 -5.94 15.78 -2.78
C ASN A 154 -4.73 15.61 -3.72
N ASP A 155 -3.90 16.65 -3.80
CA ASP A 155 -2.60 16.54 -4.46
C ASP A 155 -1.72 15.51 -3.72
N GLY A 156 -1.07 14.64 -4.49
CA GLY A 156 -0.21 13.62 -3.93
C GLY A 156 0.54 12.78 -4.96
N VAL A 157 1.33 11.85 -4.44
CA VAL A 157 2.18 10.96 -5.23
C VAL A 157 1.99 9.52 -4.78
N ILE A 158 1.83 8.61 -5.73
CA ILE A 158 1.89 7.16 -5.52
C ILE A 158 3.15 6.63 -6.20
N ALA A 159 4.00 5.93 -5.45
CA ALA A 159 5.26 5.40 -5.95
C ALA A 159 5.42 3.92 -5.57
N PHE A 160 5.24 3.03 -6.54
CA PHE A 160 5.37 1.59 -6.33
C PHE A 160 6.43 0.94 -7.20
N VAL A 161 7.08 -0.07 -6.62
CA VAL A 161 7.64 -1.18 -7.38
C VAL A 161 6.55 -2.23 -7.47
N SER A 162 6.07 -2.52 -8.69
CA SER A 162 4.98 -3.48 -8.91
C SER A 162 5.33 -4.49 -10.00
N ASN A 163 4.52 -5.55 -10.13
CA ASN A 163 4.48 -6.32 -11.36
C ASN A 163 4.19 -5.37 -12.54
N GLY A 164 4.98 -5.47 -13.62
CA GLY A 164 4.88 -4.60 -14.80
C GLY A 164 3.91 -5.09 -15.89
N ALA A 165 3.27 -6.26 -15.70
CA ALA A 165 2.38 -6.85 -16.71
C ALA A 165 1.17 -5.98 -17.10
N TRP A 166 0.86 -4.94 -16.31
CA TRP A 166 -0.21 -3.99 -16.65
C TRP A 166 0.15 -3.03 -17.79
N ILE A 167 1.44 -2.86 -18.09
CA ILE A 167 1.93 -1.89 -19.09
C ILE A 167 1.42 -2.27 -20.49
N ASP A 168 1.46 -3.55 -20.83
CA ASP A 168 1.09 -4.09 -22.14
C ASP A 168 -0.03 -5.15 -22.09
N GLY A 169 -0.55 -5.47 -20.91
CA GLY A 169 -1.62 -6.46 -20.74
C GLY A 169 -2.93 -6.09 -21.44
N ASN A 170 -3.54 -7.07 -22.11
CA ASN A 170 -4.82 -6.90 -22.81
C ASN A 170 -5.98 -6.55 -21.89
N SER A 171 -6.02 -7.12 -20.68
CA SER A 171 -7.09 -6.94 -19.70
C SER A 171 -6.84 -5.82 -18.68
N THR A 172 -5.76 -5.07 -18.86
CA THR A 172 -5.39 -3.90 -18.05
C THR A 172 -5.48 -2.60 -18.84
N ASP A 173 -6.12 -2.61 -20.01
CA ASP A 173 -6.43 -1.44 -20.82
C ASP A 173 -7.30 -0.43 -20.06
N GLY A 174 -8.35 -0.90 -19.38
CA GLY A 174 -9.18 -0.05 -18.53
C GLY A 174 -8.43 0.55 -17.34
N PHE A 175 -7.45 -0.17 -16.79
CA PHE A 175 -6.57 0.37 -15.74
C PHE A 175 -5.68 1.49 -16.29
N ARG A 176 -5.03 1.30 -17.45
CA ARG A 176 -4.23 2.35 -18.11
C ARG A 176 -5.07 3.59 -18.42
N HIS A 177 -6.27 3.40 -18.93
CA HIS A 177 -7.22 4.48 -19.21
C HIS A 177 -7.60 5.27 -17.96
N CYS A 178 -7.86 4.59 -16.84
CA CYS A 178 -8.13 5.26 -15.57
C CYS A 178 -6.90 6.02 -15.05
N LEU A 179 -5.69 5.45 -15.15
CA LEU A 179 -4.47 6.15 -14.72
C LEU A 179 -4.24 7.46 -15.49
N GLU A 180 -4.46 7.45 -16.81
CA GLU A 180 -4.35 8.66 -17.64
C GLU A 180 -5.36 9.75 -17.23
N LYS A 181 -6.57 9.34 -16.81
CA LYS A 181 -7.62 10.29 -16.41
C LYS A 181 -7.49 10.81 -14.99
N GLU A 182 -7.04 9.95 -14.07
CA GLU A 182 -7.00 10.24 -12.63
C GLU A 182 -5.72 10.96 -12.22
N PHE A 183 -4.62 10.82 -12.98
CA PHE A 183 -3.33 11.43 -12.64
C PHE A 183 -2.88 12.44 -13.69
N SER A 184 -2.31 13.55 -13.22
CA SER A 184 -1.73 14.59 -14.09
C SER A 184 -0.44 14.14 -14.77
N ALA A 185 0.29 13.20 -14.17
CA ALA A 185 1.51 12.62 -14.73
C ALA A 185 1.69 11.17 -14.26
N VAL A 186 2.11 10.31 -15.17
CA VAL A 186 2.43 8.90 -14.89
C VAL A 186 3.84 8.61 -15.42
N TYR A 187 4.76 8.28 -14.52
CA TYR A 187 6.12 7.90 -14.87
C TYR A 187 6.29 6.39 -14.72
N VAL A 188 6.72 5.72 -15.79
CA VAL A 188 6.90 4.27 -15.81
C VAL A 188 8.34 3.95 -16.12
N PHE A 189 9.01 3.28 -15.18
CA PHE A 189 10.33 2.70 -15.42
C PHE A 189 10.24 1.17 -15.48
N ASN A 190 10.22 0.63 -16.71
CA ASN A 190 10.08 -0.80 -16.94
C ASN A 190 11.43 -1.55 -16.79
N LEU A 191 11.61 -2.23 -15.66
CA LEU A 191 12.79 -3.05 -15.36
C LEU A 191 12.82 -4.41 -16.11
N ARG A 192 11.77 -4.75 -16.88
CA ARG A 192 11.62 -6.02 -17.61
C ARG A 192 11.75 -7.24 -16.67
N GLY A 193 12.50 -8.27 -17.07
CA GLY A 193 12.78 -9.44 -16.23
C GLY A 193 11.68 -10.51 -16.16
N ASN A 194 10.71 -10.51 -17.08
CA ASN A 194 9.70 -11.57 -17.13
C ASN A 194 10.30 -12.90 -17.63
N GLN A 195 10.66 -13.80 -16.72
CA GLN A 195 11.21 -15.14 -17.02
C GLN A 195 10.14 -16.20 -17.34
N ARG A 196 8.86 -15.82 -17.49
CA ARG A 196 7.80 -16.74 -17.95
C ARG A 196 7.71 -16.81 -19.48
N THR A 197 8.45 -15.96 -20.16
CA THR A 197 8.64 -16.02 -21.61
C THR A 197 9.94 -16.76 -21.90
N ASN A 198 9.92 -17.71 -22.82
CA ASN A 198 11.17 -18.30 -23.33
C ASN A 198 11.83 -17.29 -24.27
N GLY A 199 12.98 -16.76 -23.87
CA GLY A 199 13.82 -15.86 -24.65
C GLY A 199 15.26 -15.96 -24.20
#